data_AF-A0A031I8H0-F1
#
_entry.id   AF-A0A031I8H0-F1
#
_cell.length_a   1.000
_cell.length_b   1.000
_cell.length_c   1.000
_cell.angle_alpha   90.00
_cell.angle_beta   90.00
_cell.angle_gamma   90.00
#
_symmetry.space_group_name_H-M   'P 1'
#
loop_
_entity.id
_entity.type
_entity.pdbx_description
1 polymer ?
#
loop_
_entity_poly.entity_id
_entity_poly.type
_entity_poly.pdbx_seq_one_letter_code
_entity_poly.pdbx_strand_id
1 'polypeptide(L)'
;MRLPSFAGVTRPSRYALIAPVLLLVPHAAVALLLRARGTPLLADAGFWLLPLRRLAMSPDLPAGDAAIAFAVALIAAGALALLSFRRANWSGAGYALAAVVVVPAAQIAAAAMLALLPRLGQRDGPGSALAPGSDTAHVVQGVLAGVAIIVAAVLVSGLTFGSYGWSLFVATPFLVGVTTGYLANRRLLLSGRATARLVLIAAALGTAALVALALEGFVCILLAAPLGAVAALIGGAAGRAVARMNQGGGKPLASVALLPALFALEAATPPDLPITARASVEVTASPGAVWSALTGDQSIESGPGVLGAAGLAYPLRGRLLGHGVGAVRLGEFSTGVARERVTEWVPGRRLGFEVLKQAPAMEEMSPYRRVHAPHVQGYFETGRTGFTLFPLPGGRTRLDIEAHHVLRVEPVLYWEPLARLAIRMNLSRVLDDLKGKAEAGGRTARL
;
A
#
# COMPACT_ATOMS: atom_id res chain seq x y z
N MET A 1 28.03 -0.75 22.20
CA MET A 1 28.26 -1.51 20.94
C MET A 1 28.52 -0.54 19.80
N ARG A 2 29.65 -0.67 19.08
CA ARG A 2 29.87 0.06 17.82
C ARG A 2 29.00 -0.58 16.74
N LEU A 3 28.17 0.21 16.06
CA LEU A 3 27.37 -0.27 14.94
C LEU A 3 28.29 -0.80 13.81
N PRO A 4 27.88 -1.84 13.07
CA PRO A 4 28.65 -2.33 11.93
C PRO A 4 28.90 -1.21 10.93
N SER A 5 30.18 -1.00 10.60
CA SER A 5 30.61 0.09 9.72
C SER A 5 30.87 -0.41 8.31
N PHE A 6 30.31 0.31 7.33
CA PHE A 6 30.63 0.15 5.91
C PHE A 6 32.07 0.56 5.57
N ALA A 7 32.75 1.29 6.48
CA ALA A 7 34.18 1.59 6.36
C ALA A 7 34.99 0.33 6.73
N GLY A 8 35.68 -0.25 5.74
CA GLY A 8 36.47 -1.46 5.86
C GLY A 8 36.62 -2.18 4.51
N VAL A 9 37.51 -3.17 4.42
CA VAL A 9 37.73 -3.94 3.19
C VAL A 9 37.46 -5.43 3.41
N THR A 10 36.86 -6.08 2.41
CA THR A 10 36.63 -7.53 2.39
C THR A 10 37.38 -8.15 1.22
N ARG A 11 38.22 -9.16 1.50
CA ARG A 11 38.96 -9.91 0.47
C ARG A 11 38.00 -10.71 -0.44
N PRO A 12 38.35 -10.95 -1.72
CA PRO A 12 37.49 -11.67 -2.66
C PRO A 12 37.06 -13.06 -2.18
N SER A 13 37.98 -13.86 -1.63
CA SER A 13 37.67 -15.22 -1.15
C SER A 13 36.65 -15.24 -0.01
N ARG A 14 36.77 -14.31 0.96
CA ARG A 14 35.79 -14.16 2.05
C ARG A 14 34.42 -13.72 1.52
N TYR A 15 34.42 -12.79 0.56
CA TYR A 15 33.17 -12.34 -0.07
C TYR A 15 32.47 -13.47 -0.83
N ALA A 16 33.23 -14.20 -1.66
CA ALA A 16 32.72 -15.32 -2.45
C ALA A 16 32.18 -16.47 -1.59
N LEU A 17 32.69 -16.65 -0.37
CA LEU A 17 32.18 -17.65 0.57
C LEU A 17 30.92 -17.19 1.31
N ILE A 18 30.90 -15.95 1.82
CA ILE A 18 29.84 -15.48 2.73
C ILE A 18 28.63 -14.93 1.98
N ALA A 19 28.83 -14.26 0.84
CA ALA A 19 27.73 -13.63 0.10
C ALA A 19 26.66 -14.64 -0.40
N PRO A 20 27.02 -15.80 -0.96
CA PRO A 20 26.03 -16.82 -1.33
C PRO A 20 25.25 -17.35 -0.13
N VAL A 21 25.90 -17.54 1.02
CA VAL A 21 25.23 -17.97 2.26
C VAL A 21 24.19 -16.95 2.68
N LEU A 22 24.55 -15.66 2.74
CA LEU A 22 23.62 -14.59 3.11
C LEU A 22 22.46 -14.45 2.12
N LEU A 23 22.70 -14.68 0.82
CA LEU A 23 21.66 -14.70 -0.21
C LEU A 23 20.66 -15.86 -0.01
N LEU A 24 21.10 -16.99 0.55
CA LEU A 24 20.27 -18.18 0.80
C LEU A 24 19.57 -18.17 2.17
N VAL A 25 19.99 -17.32 3.12
CA VAL A 25 19.38 -17.23 4.45
C VAL A 25 17.86 -16.94 4.39
N PRO A 26 17.36 -15.97 3.59
CA PRO A 26 15.93 -15.77 3.44
C PRO A 26 15.18 -17.00 2.94
N HIS A 27 15.76 -17.74 1.99
CA HIS A 27 15.17 -18.97 1.44
C HIS A 27 15.12 -20.09 2.48
N ALA A 28 16.21 -20.26 3.24
CA ALA A 28 16.27 -21.24 4.32
C ALA A 28 15.25 -20.92 5.43
N ALA A 29 15.12 -19.65 5.83
CA ALA A 29 14.15 -19.23 6.83
C ALA A 29 12.71 -19.55 6.40
N VAL A 30 12.35 -19.21 5.15
CA VAL A 30 11.04 -19.52 4.58
C VAL A 30 10.81 -21.03 4.48
N ALA A 31 11.79 -21.80 4.00
CA ALA A 31 11.68 -23.25 3.87
C ALA A 31 11.49 -23.93 5.23
N LEU A 32 12.22 -23.48 6.26
CA LEU A 32 12.10 -23.99 7.62
C LEU A 32 10.73 -23.67 8.24
N LEU A 33 10.23 -22.45 8.06
CA LEU A 33 8.91 -22.06 8.55
C LEU A 33 7.79 -22.85 7.85
N LEU A 34 7.83 -22.98 6.53
CA LEU A 34 6.86 -23.80 5.79
C LEU A 34 6.89 -25.27 6.25
N ARG A 35 8.08 -25.83 6.43
CA ARG A 35 8.24 -27.20 6.95
C ARG A 35 7.70 -27.35 8.37
N ALA A 36 7.96 -26.39 9.25
CA ALA A 36 7.46 -26.39 10.62
C ALA A 36 5.92 -26.31 10.69
N ARG A 37 5.28 -25.75 9.65
CA ARG A 37 3.83 -25.64 9.51
C ARG A 37 3.21 -26.76 8.67
N GLY A 38 3.99 -27.76 8.27
CA GLY A 38 3.52 -28.88 7.45
C GLY A 38 3.11 -28.48 6.03
N THR A 39 3.50 -27.29 5.56
CA THR A 39 3.16 -26.77 4.24
C THR A 39 4.22 -27.19 3.22
N PRO A 40 3.85 -27.74 2.05
CA PRO A 40 4.82 -28.15 1.03
C PRO A 40 5.54 -26.92 0.44
N LEU A 41 6.87 -27.01 0.34
CA LEU A 41 7.69 -25.99 -0.31
C LEU A 41 7.66 -26.17 -1.83
N LEU A 42 7.20 -25.14 -2.53
CA LEU A 42 7.30 -25.04 -3.99
C LEU A 42 8.53 -24.23 -4.36
N ALA A 43 9.64 -24.91 -4.68
CA ALA A 43 10.94 -24.30 -5.00
C ALA A 43 11.07 -23.87 -6.49
N ASP A 44 10.05 -23.20 -7.02
CA ASP A 44 10.04 -22.66 -8.38
C ASP A 44 10.82 -21.33 -8.50
N ALA A 45 10.84 -20.73 -9.69
CA ALA A 45 11.50 -19.43 -9.94
C ALA A 45 11.00 -18.31 -9.00
N GLY A 46 9.73 -18.33 -8.60
CA GLY A 46 9.16 -17.34 -7.69
C GLY A 46 9.73 -17.44 -6.28
N PHE A 47 9.96 -18.66 -5.78
CA PHE A 47 10.65 -18.87 -4.50
C PHE A 47 12.10 -18.38 -4.54
N TRP A 48 12.82 -18.67 -5.61
CA TRP A 48 14.21 -18.25 -5.74
C TRP A 48 14.39 -16.74 -5.91
N LEU A 49 13.45 -16.06 -6.58
CA LEU A 49 13.48 -14.61 -6.77
C LEU A 49 12.98 -13.85 -5.53
N LEU A 50 11.90 -14.30 -4.90
CA LEU A 50 11.20 -13.61 -3.81
C LEU A 50 10.71 -14.62 -2.75
N PRO A 51 11.60 -15.20 -1.92
CA PRO A 51 11.24 -16.29 -1.01
C PRO A 51 10.18 -15.88 0.02
N LEU A 52 10.27 -14.67 0.57
CA LEU A 52 9.33 -14.14 1.57
C LEU A 52 7.88 -14.12 1.09
N ARG A 53 7.68 -14.01 -0.23
CA ARG A 53 6.37 -14.03 -0.86
C ARG A 53 5.61 -15.32 -0.59
N ARG A 54 6.29 -16.44 -0.38
CA ARG A 54 5.63 -17.73 -0.08
C ARG A 54 4.86 -17.70 1.23
N LEU A 55 5.40 -17.03 2.23
CA LEU A 55 4.73 -16.88 3.52
C LEU A 55 3.62 -15.84 3.42
N ALA A 56 3.91 -14.70 2.80
CA ALA A 56 2.89 -13.67 2.59
C ALA A 56 1.67 -14.27 1.88
N MET A 57 1.83 -14.94 0.74
CA MET A 57 0.74 -15.46 -0.10
C MET A 57 -0.05 -16.66 0.49
N SER A 58 0.32 -17.17 1.66
CA SER A 58 -0.30 -18.37 2.24
C SER A 58 -1.34 -17.98 3.31
N PRO A 59 -2.65 -18.09 3.02
CA PRO A 59 -3.71 -17.64 3.93
C PRO A 59 -3.79 -18.47 5.22
N ASP A 60 -3.30 -19.70 5.20
CA ASP A 60 -3.36 -20.62 6.35
C ASP A 60 -2.18 -20.43 7.33
N LEU A 61 -1.22 -19.56 6.98
CA LEU A 61 -0.05 -19.30 7.80
C LEU A 61 -0.24 -18.06 8.68
N PRO A 62 0.21 -18.10 9.95
CA PRO A 62 0.13 -16.94 10.82
C PRO A 62 1.02 -15.81 10.29
N ALA A 63 0.51 -14.58 10.33
CA ALA A 63 1.25 -13.38 9.91
C ALA A 63 2.62 -13.23 10.63
N GLY A 64 2.73 -13.77 11.85
CA GLY A 64 3.98 -13.83 12.61
C GLY A 64 5.11 -14.57 11.89
N ASP A 65 4.81 -15.61 11.10
CA ASP A 65 5.84 -16.34 10.35
C ASP A 65 6.43 -15.47 9.23
N ALA A 66 5.58 -14.74 8.51
CA ALA A 66 6.02 -13.77 7.50
C ALA A 66 6.87 -12.65 8.14
N ALA A 67 6.49 -12.17 9.32
CA ALA A 67 7.25 -11.17 10.07
C ALA A 67 8.64 -11.69 10.51
N ILE A 68 8.72 -12.92 11.03
CA ILE A 68 9.99 -13.57 11.41
C ILE A 68 10.89 -13.73 10.18
N ALA A 69 10.37 -14.29 9.09
CA ALA A 69 11.14 -14.47 7.86
C ALA A 69 11.62 -13.13 7.30
N PHE A 70 10.78 -12.11 7.34
CA PHE A 70 11.16 -10.75 6.94
C PHE A 70 12.28 -10.18 7.82
N ALA A 71 12.19 -10.32 9.15
CA ALA A 71 13.23 -9.87 10.06
C ALA A 71 14.58 -10.57 9.79
N VAL A 72 14.56 -11.89 9.58
CA VAL A 72 15.75 -12.67 9.22
C VAL A 72 16.31 -12.21 7.87
N ALA A 73 15.45 -12.00 6.88
CA ALA A 73 15.85 -11.54 5.56
C ALA A 73 16.43 -10.11 5.60
N LEU A 74 15.89 -9.24 6.44
CA LEU A 74 16.41 -7.88 6.64
C LEU A 74 17.80 -7.90 7.27
N ILE A 75 18.02 -8.76 8.27
CA ILE A 75 19.34 -8.95 8.89
C ILE A 75 20.33 -9.49 7.84
N ALA A 76 19.93 -10.51 7.07
CA ALA A 76 20.76 -11.10 6.02
C ALA A 76 21.10 -10.08 4.92
N ALA A 77 20.12 -9.33 4.44
CA ALA A 77 20.29 -8.28 3.44
C ALA A 77 21.19 -7.14 3.97
N GLY A 78 21.03 -6.74 5.24
CA GLY A 78 21.90 -5.76 5.88
C GLY A 78 23.35 -6.24 6.01
N ALA A 79 23.56 -7.51 6.38
CA ALA A 79 24.88 -8.12 6.43
C ALA A 79 25.50 -8.24 5.03
N LEU A 80 24.70 -8.61 4.03
CA LEU A 80 25.12 -8.73 2.64
C LEU A 80 25.53 -7.36 2.08
N ALA A 81 24.69 -6.33 2.28
CA ALA A 81 25.02 -4.96 1.92
C ALA A 81 26.34 -4.51 2.57
N LEU A 82 26.50 -4.71 3.88
CA LEU A 82 27.75 -4.38 4.58
C LEU A 82 28.96 -5.05 3.92
N LEU A 83 28.84 -6.33 3.60
CA LEU A 83 29.91 -7.11 2.99
C LEU A 83 30.21 -6.64 1.56
N SER A 84 29.19 -6.33 0.75
CA SER A 84 29.30 -5.86 -0.64
C SER A 84 29.93 -4.49 -0.75
N PHE A 85 29.60 -3.58 0.16
CA PHE A 85 30.23 -2.27 0.23
C PHE A 85 31.70 -2.36 0.64
N ARG A 86 32.03 -3.21 1.63
CA ARG A 86 33.44 -3.47 1.98
C ARG A 86 34.20 -4.18 0.84
N ARG A 87 33.51 -4.96 0.01
CA ARG A 87 34.10 -5.58 -1.19
C ARG A 87 34.34 -4.56 -2.30
N ALA A 88 33.42 -3.61 -2.48
CA ALA A 88 33.58 -2.49 -3.40
C ALA A 88 34.73 -1.57 -2.97
N ASN A 89 34.92 -1.34 -1.67
CA ASN A 89 36.10 -0.63 -1.13
C ASN A 89 37.41 -1.34 -1.52
N TRP A 90 37.43 -2.67 -1.56
CA TRP A 90 38.61 -3.43 -1.94
C TRP A 90 38.88 -3.39 -3.45
N SER A 91 37.85 -3.53 -4.30
CA SER A 91 38.03 -3.52 -5.76
C SER A 91 38.14 -2.14 -6.38
N GLY A 92 37.67 -1.08 -5.71
CA GLY A 92 37.50 0.23 -6.33
C GLY A 92 36.35 0.28 -7.35
N ALA A 93 35.49 -0.74 -7.41
CA ALA A 93 34.44 -0.90 -8.43
C ALA A 93 33.23 0.05 -8.30
N GLY A 94 33.31 1.04 -7.41
CA GLY A 94 32.21 1.97 -7.13
C GLY A 94 31.07 1.33 -6.33
N TYR A 95 30.31 2.18 -5.61
CA TYR A 95 29.26 1.73 -4.69
C TYR A 95 27.92 1.42 -5.37
N ALA A 96 27.76 1.81 -6.63
CA ALA A 96 26.55 1.53 -7.40
C ALA A 96 26.31 0.01 -7.49
N LEU A 97 27.35 -0.76 -7.83
CA LEU A 97 27.23 -2.21 -7.93
C LEU A 97 26.95 -2.87 -6.56
N ALA A 98 27.53 -2.34 -5.47
CA ALA A 98 27.23 -2.81 -4.12
C ALA A 98 25.81 -2.48 -3.66
N ALA A 99 25.24 -1.35 -4.09
CA ALA A 99 23.85 -1.00 -3.82
C ALA A 99 22.87 -1.93 -4.55
N VAL A 100 23.18 -2.32 -5.80
CA VAL A 100 22.36 -3.27 -6.59
C VAL A 100 22.26 -4.65 -5.94
N VAL A 101 23.21 -5.03 -5.09
CA VAL A 101 23.15 -6.30 -4.32
C VAL A 101 21.93 -6.37 -3.38
N VAL A 102 21.37 -5.23 -2.97
CA VAL A 102 20.19 -5.19 -2.09
C VAL A 102 18.87 -5.22 -2.88
N VAL A 103 18.94 -5.12 -4.21
CA VAL A 103 17.76 -5.13 -5.08
C VAL A 103 17.39 -6.58 -5.41
N PRO A 104 16.19 -7.05 -5.01
CA PRO A 104 15.70 -8.37 -5.38
C PRO A 104 15.72 -8.56 -6.91
N ALA A 105 15.97 -9.78 -7.39
CA ALA A 105 16.24 -10.15 -8.80
C ALA A 105 17.63 -9.76 -9.35
N ALA A 106 18.19 -8.60 -9.01
CA ALA A 106 19.53 -8.20 -9.46
C ALA A 106 20.66 -8.64 -8.51
N GLN A 107 20.29 -8.97 -7.26
CA GLN A 107 21.22 -9.27 -6.17
C GLN A 107 22.25 -10.36 -6.48
N ILE A 108 21.84 -11.46 -7.12
CA ILE A 108 22.72 -12.60 -7.41
C ILE A 108 23.78 -12.21 -8.44
N ALA A 109 23.34 -11.58 -9.55
CA ALA A 109 24.24 -11.12 -10.60
C ALA A 109 25.22 -10.06 -10.07
N ALA A 110 24.74 -9.08 -9.32
CA ALA A 110 25.58 -8.04 -8.74
C ALA A 110 26.58 -8.60 -7.71
N ALA A 111 26.16 -9.57 -6.89
CA ALA A 111 27.05 -10.23 -5.95
C ALA A 111 28.12 -11.08 -6.69
N ALA A 112 27.74 -11.81 -7.72
CA ALA A 112 28.68 -12.58 -8.55
C ALA A 112 29.71 -11.67 -9.22
N MET A 113 29.28 -10.55 -9.81
CA MET A 113 30.17 -9.54 -10.39
C MET A 113 31.14 -8.97 -9.35
N LEU A 114 30.65 -8.61 -8.15
CA LEU A 114 31.51 -8.13 -7.06
C LEU A 114 32.49 -9.18 -6.56
N ALA A 115 32.15 -10.47 -6.59
CA ALA A 115 33.07 -11.54 -6.24
C ALA A 115 34.25 -11.60 -7.22
N LEU A 116 33.95 -11.53 -8.52
CA LEU A 116 34.89 -11.71 -9.63
C LEU A 116 35.75 -10.46 -9.94
N LEU A 117 35.29 -9.26 -9.58
CA LEU A 117 35.98 -8.02 -9.92
C LEU A 117 37.40 -7.94 -9.34
N PRO A 118 38.46 -7.77 -10.16
CA PRO A 118 39.82 -7.58 -9.66
C PRO A 118 39.96 -6.23 -8.96
N ARG A 119 41.13 -6.01 -8.33
CA ARG A 119 41.46 -4.70 -7.75
C ARG A 119 41.74 -3.72 -8.89
N LEU A 120 40.79 -2.82 -9.16
CA LEU A 120 40.97 -1.74 -10.13
C LEU A 120 41.90 -0.71 -9.48
N GLY A 121 43.02 -0.41 -10.14
CA GLY A 121 44.09 0.42 -9.59
C GLY A 121 43.59 1.77 -9.07
N GLN A 122 44.03 2.12 -7.87
CA GLN A 122 43.79 3.41 -7.23
C GLN A 122 44.64 4.45 -7.99
N ARG A 123 44.02 5.40 -8.71
CA ARG A 123 44.74 6.56 -9.27
C ARG A 123 45.08 7.48 -8.10
N ASP A 124 46.26 7.29 -7.52
CA ASP A 124 46.81 8.17 -6.49
C ASP A 124 47.34 9.45 -7.16
N GLY A 125 46.51 10.50 -7.18
CA GLY A 125 46.95 11.87 -7.44
C GLY A 125 47.24 12.60 -6.13
N PRO A 126 48.33 13.39 -6.01
CA PRO A 126 48.65 14.11 -4.79
C PRO A 126 47.65 15.24 -4.56
N GLY A 127 46.74 15.06 -3.59
CA GLY A 127 45.72 16.05 -3.22
C GLY A 127 44.45 15.50 -2.54
N SER A 128 44.30 14.19 -2.33
CA SER A 128 43.07 13.61 -1.77
C SER A 128 43.14 13.41 -0.25
N ALA A 129 42.82 14.46 0.51
CA ALA A 129 42.61 14.39 1.97
C ALA A 129 41.19 13.89 2.36
N LEU A 130 40.42 13.33 1.42
CA LEU A 130 39.14 12.67 1.70
C LEU A 130 39.10 11.38 0.89
N ALA A 131 39.14 10.24 1.59
CA ALA A 131 39.00 8.92 0.97
C ALA A 131 37.76 8.91 0.06
N PRO A 132 37.87 8.71 -1.28
CA PRO A 132 36.80 8.90 -2.27
C PRO A 132 35.54 8.02 -2.14
N GLY A 133 35.36 7.33 -1.00
CA GLY A 133 34.32 6.35 -0.81
C GLY A 133 33.70 6.25 0.58
N SER A 134 34.13 7.08 1.54
CA SER A 134 33.43 7.20 2.83
C SER A 134 32.07 7.90 2.71
N ASP A 135 31.88 8.73 1.69
CA ASP A 135 30.72 9.62 1.60
C ASP A 135 29.47 8.94 1.03
N THR A 136 29.65 8.03 0.09
CA THR A 136 28.60 7.22 -0.56
C THR A 136 28.04 6.11 0.33
N ALA A 137 28.88 5.52 1.19
CA ALA A 137 28.47 4.45 2.10
C ALA A 137 27.35 4.90 3.06
N HIS A 138 27.39 6.15 3.51
CA HIS A 138 26.39 6.70 4.43
C HIS A 138 25.11 7.14 3.74
N VAL A 139 25.22 7.61 2.51
CA VAL A 139 24.07 7.83 1.62
C VAL A 139 23.29 6.53 1.43
N VAL A 140 23.98 5.43 1.10
CA VAL A 140 23.30 4.14 0.89
C VAL A 140 22.75 3.59 2.21
N GLN A 141 23.49 3.70 3.32
CA GLN A 141 22.96 3.33 4.63
C GLN A 141 21.66 4.09 4.96
N GLY A 142 21.59 5.38 4.64
CA GLY A 142 20.39 6.18 4.81
C GLY A 142 19.22 5.65 3.99
N VAL A 143 19.45 5.41 2.70
CA VAL A 143 18.43 4.87 1.78
C VAL A 143 17.92 3.50 2.26
N LEU A 144 18.81 2.58 2.60
CA LEU A 144 18.44 1.23 3.07
C LEU A 144 17.68 1.28 4.39
N ALA A 145 18.08 2.16 5.31
CA ALA A 145 17.35 2.35 6.56
C ALA A 145 15.93 2.90 6.30
N GLY A 146 15.78 3.85 5.37
CA GLY A 146 14.47 4.36 4.96
C GLY A 146 13.57 3.27 4.37
N VAL A 147 14.09 2.45 3.45
CA VAL A 147 13.37 1.31 2.88
C VAL A 147 12.92 0.34 3.98
N ALA A 148 13.84 -0.01 4.89
CA ALA A 148 13.54 -0.93 5.99
C ALA A 148 12.43 -0.40 6.92
N ILE A 149 12.44 0.90 7.23
CA ILE A 149 11.41 1.54 8.04
C ILE A 149 10.04 1.45 7.37
N ILE A 150 9.94 1.74 6.06
CA ILE A 150 8.65 1.66 5.33
C ILE A 150 8.07 0.26 5.41
N VAL A 151 8.87 -0.76 5.07
CA VAL A 151 8.38 -2.14 5.05
C VAL A 151 8.03 -2.62 6.46
N ALA A 152 8.88 -2.35 7.45
CA ALA A 152 8.60 -2.70 8.83
C ALA A 152 7.34 -2.01 9.37
N ALA A 153 7.12 -0.74 9.03
CA ALA A 153 5.94 0.01 9.44
C ALA A 153 4.65 -0.59 8.85
N VAL A 154 4.63 -0.97 7.57
CA VAL A 154 3.44 -1.61 6.97
C VAL A 154 3.17 -2.98 7.57
N LEU A 155 4.22 -3.79 7.80
CA LEU A 155 4.08 -5.09 8.45
C LEU A 155 3.52 -4.96 9.87
N VAL A 156 4.03 -4.01 10.66
CA VAL A 156 3.59 -3.83 12.05
C VAL A 156 2.22 -3.14 12.10
N SER A 157 2.04 -2.04 11.41
CA SER A 157 0.78 -1.27 11.44
C SER A 157 -0.35 -2.02 10.76
N GLY A 158 -0.18 -2.44 9.51
CA GLY A 158 -1.25 -3.03 8.70
C GLY A 158 -1.54 -4.48 9.07
N LEU A 159 -0.50 -5.33 9.17
CA LEU A 159 -0.71 -6.77 9.39
C LEU A 159 -0.83 -7.17 10.86
N THR A 160 -0.14 -6.48 11.78
CA THR A 160 -0.18 -6.82 13.21
C THR A 160 -1.27 -6.06 13.95
N PHE A 161 -1.34 -4.74 13.77
CA PHE A 161 -2.27 -3.89 14.51
C PHE A 161 -3.55 -3.55 13.75
N GLY A 162 -3.59 -3.72 12.43
CA GLY A 162 -4.70 -3.24 11.60
C GLY A 162 -4.88 -1.72 11.70
N SER A 163 -3.82 -0.95 11.95
CA SER A 163 -3.89 0.52 11.96
C SER A 163 -3.52 1.08 10.59
N TYR A 164 -4.41 1.93 10.07
CA TYR A 164 -4.18 2.76 8.88
C TYR A 164 -4.36 4.24 9.25
N GLY A 165 -3.49 4.66 10.18
CA GLY A 165 -3.57 5.95 10.86
C GLY A 165 -2.51 6.98 10.45
N TRP A 166 -2.48 8.08 11.20
CA TRP A 166 -1.45 9.14 11.09
C TRP A 166 -0.03 8.59 11.16
N SER A 167 0.19 7.57 11.97
CA SER A 167 1.51 6.98 12.16
C SER A 167 2.01 6.27 10.90
N LEU A 168 1.10 5.63 10.16
CA LEU A 168 1.45 4.94 8.92
C LEU A 168 1.65 5.92 7.77
N PHE A 169 0.74 6.89 7.61
CA PHE A 169 0.73 7.78 6.44
C PHE A 169 1.55 9.07 6.61
N VAL A 170 1.85 9.49 7.83
CA VAL A 170 2.60 10.74 8.11
C VAL A 170 3.85 10.49 8.92
N ALA A 171 3.75 9.87 10.10
CA ALA A 171 4.92 9.69 10.98
C ALA A 171 5.98 8.79 10.34
N THR A 172 5.57 7.69 9.71
CA THR A 172 6.48 6.74 9.05
C THR A 172 7.25 7.41 7.90
N PRO A 173 6.61 8.02 6.88
CA PRO A 173 7.35 8.74 5.83
C PRO A 173 8.22 9.87 6.38
N PHE A 174 7.75 10.61 7.40
CA PHE A 174 8.57 11.61 8.08
C PHE A 174 9.84 10.99 8.69
N LEU A 175 9.74 9.87 9.41
CA LEU A 175 10.89 9.19 10.01
C LEU A 175 11.82 8.57 8.97
N VAL A 176 11.29 8.10 7.84
CA VAL A 176 12.08 7.70 6.67
C VAL A 176 12.90 8.88 6.17
N GLY A 177 12.27 10.05 6.06
CA GLY A 177 12.90 11.32 5.74
C GLY A 177 14.01 11.67 6.73
N VAL A 178 13.71 11.73 8.02
CA VAL A 178 14.67 12.07 9.09
C VAL A 178 15.86 11.13 9.06
N THR A 179 15.60 9.82 8.99
CA THR A 179 16.64 8.79 9.02
C THR A 179 17.54 8.87 7.78
N THR A 180 16.92 8.95 6.60
CA THR A 180 17.66 9.06 5.33
C THR A 180 18.45 10.36 5.27
N GLY A 181 17.80 11.48 5.58
CA GLY A 181 18.40 12.82 5.57
C GLY A 181 19.55 12.95 6.56
N TYR A 182 19.40 12.46 7.79
CA TYR A 182 20.47 12.48 8.78
C TYR A 182 21.64 11.58 8.36
N LEU A 183 21.39 10.32 8.02
CA LEU A 183 22.45 9.36 7.72
C LEU A 183 23.23 9.76 6.47
N ALA A 184 22.56 10.31 5.45
CA ALA A 184 23.22 10.80 4.24
C ALA A 184 24.08 12.06 4.48
N ASN A 185 23.75 12.87 5.49
CA ASN A 185 24.41 14.16 5.75
C ASN A 185 25.37 14.16 6.95
N ARG A 186 25.41 13.10 7.77
CA ARG A 186 26.13 13.09 9.07
C ARG A 186 27.66 13.21 8.99
N ARG A 187 28.25 13.01 7.82
CA ARG A 187 29.71 13.12 7.59
C ARG A 187 30.06 14.21 6.58
N LEU A 188 29.27 14.28 5.51
CA LEU A 188 29.37 15.31 4.49
C LEU A 188 28.00 15.97 4.34
N LEU A 189 27.93 17.28 4.56
CA LEU A 189 26.69 18.02 4.37
C LEU A 189 26.40 18.19 2.87
N LEU A 190 25.42 17.43 2.39
CA LEU A 190 24.91 17.54 1.03
C LEU A 190 24.06 18.81 0.87
N SER A 191 23.85 19.22 -0.38
CA SER A 191 22.88 20.28 -0.69
C SER A 191 21.46 19.84 -0.32
N GLY A 192 20.57 20.81 -0.07
CA GLY A 192 19.16 20.53 0.22
C GLY A 192 18.48 19.72 -0.88
N ARG A 193 18.74 20.07 -2.15
CA ARG A 193 18.23 19.35 -3.33
C ARG A 193 18.75 17.92 -3.42
N ALA A 194 20.04 17.70 -3.15
CA ALA A 194 20.62 16.36 -3.16
C ALA A 194 20.02 15.48 -2.06
N THR A 195 19.78 16.04 -0.87
CA THR A 195 19.13 15.33 0.24
C THR A 195 17.68 14.99 -0.09
N ALA A 196 16.91 15.96 -0.61
CA ALA A 196 15.53 15.74 -1.02
C ALA A 196 15.43 14.60 -2.06
N ARG A 197 16.31 14.59 -3.06
CA ARG A 197 16.38 13.51 -4.06
C ARG A 197 16.64 12.15 -3.42
N LEU A 198 17.57 12.05 -2.46
CA LEU A 198 17.87 10.80 -1.77
C LEU A 198 16.70 10.29 -0.93
N VAL A 199 15.99 11.20 -0.26
CA VAL A 199 14.79 10.87 0.52
C VAL A 199 13.68 10.34 -0.40
N LEU A 200 13.44 10.99 -1.55
CA LEU A 200 12.47 10.52 -2.53
C LEU A 200 12.86 9.17 -3.13
N ILE A 201 14.15 8.94 -3.41
CA ILE A 201 14.65 7.64 -3.84
C ILE A 201 14.40 6.57 -2.78
N ALA A 202 14.69 6.86 -1.50
CA ALA A 202 14.44 5.93 -0.41
C ALA A 202 12.95 5.60 -0.26
N ALA A 203 12.08 6.61 -0.35
CA ALA A 203 10.64 6.43 -0.33
C ALA A 203 10.14 5.58 -1.51
N ALA A 204 10.58 5.90 -2.74
CA ALA A 204 10.21 5.18 -3.95
C ALA A 204 10.70 3.72 -3.94
N LEU A 205 11.90 3.45 -3.45
CA LEU A 205 12.41 2.09 -3.27
C LEU A 205 11.64 1.34 -2.17
N GLY A 206 11.24 2.04 -1.10
CA GLY A 206 10.42 1.46 -0.04
C GLY A 206 9.04 1.05 -0.54
N THR A 207 8.35 1.92 -1.29
CA THR A 207 7.05 1.60 -1.88
C THR A 207 7.16 0.52 -2.96
N ALA A 208 8.22 0.53 -3.78
CA ALA A 208 8.49 -0.56 -4.72
C ALA A 208 8.72 -1.90 -4.00
N ALA A 209 9.36 -1.89 -2.82
CA ALA A 209 9.52 -3.09 -2.00
C ALA A 209 8.16 -3.58 -1.46
N LEU A 210 7.24 -2.69 -1.06
CA LEU A 210 5.89 -3.09 -0.65
C LEU A 210 5.14 -3.81 -1.78
N VAL A 211 5.20 -3.27 -3.00
CA VAL A 211 4.61 -3.93 -4.18
C VAL A 211 5.26 -5.28 -4.38
N ALA A 212 6.60 -5.35 -4.43
CA ALA A 212 7.33 -6.61 -4.68
C ALA A 212 7.06 -7.70 -3.62
N LEU A 213 6.75 -7.30 -2.39
CA LEU A 213 6.38 -8.20 -1.29
C LEU A 213 4.88 -8.53 -1.25
N ALA A 214 4.09 -8.02 -2.20
CA ALA A 214 2.63 -8.18 -2.26
C ALA A 214 1.90 -7.69 -1.00
N LEU A 215 2.43 -6.65 -0.36
CA LEU A 215 1.85 -6.02 0.83
C LEU A 215 0.87 -4.89 0.49
N GLU A 216 1.05 -4.24 -0.66
CA GLU A 216 0.25 -3.10 -1.10
C GLU A 216 0.14 -3.13 -2.64
N GLY A 217 -0.93 -2.57 -3.20
CA GLY A 217 -1.08 -2.41 -4.66
C GLY A 217 -0.64 -1.04 -5.18
N PHE A 218 -0.58 -0.92 -6.51
CA PHE A 218 -0.10 0.29 -7.17
C PHE A 218 -1.00 1.51 -6.91
N VAL A 219 -2.32 1.30 -6.87
CA VAL A 219 -3.29 2.40 -6.70
C VAL A 219 -3.20 2.96 -5.29
N CYS A 220 -3.16 2.12 -4.26
CA CYS A 220 -3.03 2.57 -2.87
C CYS A 220 -1.74 3.35 -2.63
N ILE A 221 -0.62 2.89 -3.21
CA ILE A 221 0.64 3.65 -3.19
C ILE A 221 0.49 4.99 -3.91
N LEU A 222 -0.15 5.02 -5.08
CA LEU A 222 -0.37 6.26 -5.82
C LEU A 222 -1.24 7.26 -5.03
N LEU A 223 -2.28 6.76 -4.35
CA LEU A 223 -3.15 7.56 -3.49
C LEU A 223 -2.42 8.06 -2.25
N ALA A 224 -1.54 7.27 -1.63
CA ALA A 224 -0.78 7.66 -0.44
C ALA A 224 0.48 8.50 -0.75
N ALA A 225 1.03 8.41 -1.97
CA ALA A 225 2.30 9.01 -2.35
C ALA A 225 2.40 10.53 -2.15
N PRO A 226 1.38 11.36 -2.48
CA PRO A 226 1.46 12.81 -2.26
C PRO A 226 1.67 13.16 -0.78
N LEU A 227 0.86 12.56 0.10
CA LEU A 227 0.95 12.76 1.55
C LEU A 227 2.31 12.27 2.09
N GLY A 228 2.71 11.06 1.71
CA GLY A 228 3.97 10.46 2.14
C GLY A 228 5.21 11.23 1.66
N ALA A 229 5.21 11.71 0.41
CA ALA A 229 6.32 12.47 -0.15
C ALA A 229 6.52 13.81 0.57
N VAL A 230 5.44 14.54 0.87
CA VAL A 230 5.51 15.80 1.64
C VAL A 230 6.07 15.54 3.03
N ALA A 231 5.53 14.56 3.75
CA ALA A 231 6.01 14.21 5.09
C ALA A 231 7.48 13.77 5.08
N ALA A 232 7.88 12.94 4.10
CA ALA A 232 9.26 12.50 3.95
C ALA A 232 10.21 13.65 3.64
N LEU A 233 9.84 14.59 2.78
CA LEU A 233 10.68 15.75 2.45
C LEU A 233 10.90 16.66 3.66
N ILE A 234 9.85 16.92 4.46
CA ILE A 234 9.94 17.67 5.72
C ILE A 234 10.87 16.95 6.69
N GLY A 235 10.68 15.64 6.86
CA GLY A 235 11.57 14.80 7.67
C GLY A 235 13.01 14.83 7.18
N GLY A 236 13.23 14.79 5.87
CA GLY A 236 14.54 14.91 5.21
C GLY A 236 15.26 16.21 5.54
N ALA A 237 14.52 17.32 5.48
CA ALA A 237 15.05 18.63 5.87
C ALA A 237 15.42 18.68 7.35
N ALA A 238 14.58 18.14 8.23
CA ALA A 238 14.85 18.04 9.66
C ALA A 238 16.08 17.16 9.94
N GLY A 239 16.15 15.96 9.35
CA GLY A 239 17.30 15.06 9.47
C GLY A 239 18.61 15.71 9.01
N ARG A 240 18.56 16.47 7.91
CA ARG A 240 19.71 17.27 7.44
C ARG A 240 20.09 18.38 8.41
N ALA A 241 19.12 19.11 8.97
CA ALA A 241 19.39 20.15 9.94
C ALA A 241 20.06 19.58 11.20
N VAL A 242 19.57 18.44 11.70
CA VAL A 242 20.17 17.72 12.82
C VAL A 242 21.59 17.27 12.49
N ALA A 243 21.84 16.75 11.28
CA ALA A 243 23.19 16.38 10.85
C ALA A 243 24.14 17.59 10.79
N ARG A 244 23.65 18.77 10.39
CA ARG A 244 24.42 20.02 10.39
C ARG A 244 24.80 20.48 11.79
N MET A 245 23.90 20.32 12.75
CA MET A 245 24.10 20.73 14.15
C MET A 245 24.99 19.74 14.92
N ASN A 246 24.92 18.45 14.60
CA ASN A 246 25.57 17.36 15.34
C ASN A 246 26.59 16.60 14.48
N GLN A 247 27.74 17.21 14.16
CA GLN A 247 28.86 16.55 13.46
C GLN A 247 29.57 15.44 14.28
N GLY A 248 28.89 14.77 15.23
CA GLY A 248 29.56 13.92 16.23
C GLY A 248 28.81 12.77 16.93
N GLY A 249 27.52 12.48 16.68
CA GLY A 249 26.94 11.22 17.23
C GLY A 249 25.48 11.17 17.68
N GLY A 250 24.55 11.87 17.03
CA GLY A 250 23.12 11.68 17.27
C GLY A 250 22.64 10.26 16.91
N LYS A 251 21.66 9.72 17.66
CA LYS A 251 21.01 8.43 17.38
C LYS A 251 19.59 8.65 16.81
N PRO A 252 19.43 9.00 15.52
CA PRO A 252 18.10 9.22 14.93
C PRO A 252 17.20 7.98 14.98
N LEU A 253 17.79 6.78 15.15
CA LEU A 253 17.04 5.53 15.31
C LEU A 253 16.23 5.46 16.62
N ALA A 254 16.51 6.29 17.62
CA ALA A 254 15.76 6.27 18.88
C ALA A 254 14.29 6.68 18.70
N SER A 255 13.99 7.62 17.79
CA SER A 255 12.61 8.03 17.51
C SER A 255 11.83 6.99 16.70
N VAL A 256 12.51 6.12 15.95
CA VAL A 256 11.88 4.98 15.24
C VAL A 256 11.33 3.96 16.23
N ALA A 257 11.96 3.81 17.39
CA ALA A 257 11.51 2.86 18.43
C ALA A 257 10.14 3.23 19.05
N LEU A 258 9.66 4.47 18.85
CA LEU A 258 8.35 4.92 19.32
C LEU A 258 7.20 4.53 18.38
N LEU A 259 7.49 4.15 17.13
CA LEU A 259 6.46 3.83 16.13
C LEU A 259 5.51 2.71 16.57
N PRO A 260 5.97 1.56 17.12
CA PRO A 260 5.07 0.50 17.54
C PRO A 260 4.07 0.94 18.62
N ALA A 261 4.48 1.82 19.54
CA ALA A 261 3.59 2.37 20.56
C ALA A 261 2.51 3.28 19.96
N LEU A 262 2.88 4.09 18.96
CA LEU A 262 1.92 4.92 18.24
C LEU A 262 0.91 4.08 17.44
N PHE A 263 1.37 3.04 16.74
CA PHE A 263 0.46 2.12 16.04
C PHE A 263 -0.50 1.41 17.00
N ALA A 264 -0.01 0.96 18.15
CA ALA A 264 -0.85 0.33 19.18
C ALA A 264 -1.89 1.31 19.75
N LEU A 265 -1.52 2.58 19.94
CA LEU A 265 -2.44 3.62 20.38
C LEU A 265 -3.54 3.87 19.34
N GLU A 266 -3.19 4.02 18.07
CA GLU A 266 -4.16 4.21 16.97
C GLU A 266 -5.09 3.01 16.81
N ALA A 267 -4.56 1.80 16.93
CA ALA A 267 -5.38 0.58 16.87
C ALA A 267 -6.34 0.47 18.06
N ALA A 268 -6.01 1.04 19.22
CA ALA A 268 -6.90 1.10 20.37
C ALA A 268 -8.00 2.16 20.24
N THR A 269 -7.82 3.15 19.37
CA THR A 269 -8.78 4.22 19.11
C THR A 269 -9.00 4.40 17.61
N PRO A 270 -9.58 3.40 16.92
CA PRO A 270 -9.76 3.46 15.48
C PRO A 270 -10.69 4.62 15.10
N PRO A 271 -10.40 5.35 14.01
CA PRO A 271 -11.31 6.35 13.48
C PRO A 271 -12.63 5.71 13.04
N ASP A 272 -13.74 6.38 13.25
CA ASP A 272 -15.08 5.92 12.85
C ASP A 272 -15.87 7.09 12.25
N LEU A 273 -15.42 7.58 11.08
CA LEU A 273 -15.99 8.76 10.46
C LEU A 273 -17.26 8.41 9.65
N PRO A 274 -18.46 8.87 10.07
CA PRO A 274 -19.66 8.69 9.27
C PRO A 274 -19.67 9.62 8.06
N ILE A 275 -19.92 9.05 6.88
CA ILE A 275 -20.09 9.78 5.61
C ILE A 275 -21.50 9.52 5.10
N THR A 276 -22.36 10.54 5.13
CA THR A 276 -23.63 10.53 4.41
C THR A 276 -23.43 11.15 3.03
N ALA A 277 -23.81 10.41 1.99
CA ALA A 277 -23.77 10.85 0.61
C ALA A 277 -25.17 10.86 0.02
N ARG A 278 -25.47 11.91 -0.76
CA ARG A 278 -26.77 12.12 -1.41
C ARG A 278 -26.54 12.49 -2.87
N ALA A 279 -27.36 11.94 -3.75
CA ALA A 279 -27.43 12.35 -5.14
C ALA A 279 -28.89 12.27 -5.61
N SER A 280 -29.21 12.99 -6.68
CA SER A 280 -30.55 12.99 -7.26
C SER A 280 -30.49 13.07 -8.78
N VAL A 281 -31.52 12.54 -9.43
CA VAL A 281 -31.69 12.64 -10.87
C VAL A 281 -33.17 12.83 -11.21
N GLU A 282 -33.46 13.68 -12.19
CA GLU A 282 -34.80 13.76 -12.78
C GLU A 282 -34.95 12.74 -13.91
N VAL A 283 -36.01 11.96 -13.85
CA VAL A 283 -36.33 10.87 -14.78
C VAL A 283 -37.62 11.21 -15.51
N THR A 284 -37.59 11.09 -16.84
CA THR A 284 -38.75 11.33 -17.71
C THR A 284 -39.63 10.08 -17.78
N ALA A 285 -40.01 9.56 -16.61
CA ALA A 285 -40.85 8.37 -16.45
C ALA A 285 -41.69 8.45 -15.16
N SER A 286 -42.79 7.71 -15.12
CA SER A 286 -43.69 7.67 -13.97
C SER A 286 -43.02 6.98 -12.76
N PRO A 287 -43.50 7.22 -11.53
CA PRO A 287 -42.93 6.55 -10.36
C PRO A 287 -43.00 5.01 -10.44
N GLY A 288 -44.02 4.46 -11.12
CA GLY A 288 -44.13 3.03 -11.37
C GLY A 288 -43.05 2.49 -12.30
N ALA A 289 -42.74 3.21 -13.38
CA ALA A 289 -41.65 2.83 -14.30
C ALA A 289 -40.28 2.90 -13.60
N VAL A 290 -40.04 3.96 -12.81
CA VAL A 290 -38.81 4.10 -12.01
C VAL A 290 -38.72 2.99 -10.95
N TRP A 291 -39.82 2.65 -10.29
CA TRP A 291 -39.88 1.54 -9.34
C TRP A 291 -39.55 0.20 -9.98
N SER A 292 -40.08 -0.05 -11.18
CA SER A 292 -39.78 -1.27 -11.95
C SER A 292 -38.30 -1.35 -12.35
N ALA A 293 -37.69 -0.23 -12.75
CA ALA A 293 -36.26 -0.20 -13.05
C ALA A 293 -35.41 -0.43 -11.78
N LEU A 294 -35.81 0.16 -10.66
CA LEU A 294 -35.12 0.07 -9.37
C LEU A 294 -35.17 -1.33 -8.75
N THR A 295 -36.30 -2.02 -8.89
CA THR A 295 -36.52 -3.36 -8.33
C THR A 295 -36.27 -4.49 -9.32
N GLY A 296 -36.01 -4.15 -10.58
CA GLY A 296 -35.60 -5.10 -11.61
C GLY A 296 -34.19 -5.63 -11.38
N ASP A 297 -33.85 -6.67 -12.12
CA ASP A 297 -32.58 -7.39 -11.99
C ASP A 297 -31.62 -7.12 -13.16
N GLN A 298 -31.83 -6.06 -13.94
CA GLN A 298 -30.96 -5.74 -15.07
C GLN A 298 -29.58 -5.24 -14.60
N SER A 299 -28.51 -5.67 -15.28
CA SER A 299 -27.14 -5.19 -15.02
C SER A 299 -26.98 -3.71 -15.32
N ILE A 300 -26.13 -3.02 -14.56
CA ILE A 300 -25.77 -1.62 -14.80
C ILE A 300 -24.84 -1.57 -16.01
N GLU A 301 -25.28 -0.93 -17.09
CA GLU A 301 -24.55 -0.94 -18.37
C GLU A 301 -23.51 0.18 -18.45
N SER A 302 -23.68 1.25 -17.66
CA SER A 302 -22.75 2.38 -17.64
C SER A 302 -21.36 1.92 -17.20
N GLY A 303 -20.35 2.20 -18.03
CA GLY A 303 -18.95 1.85 -17.77
C GLY A 303 -18.42 2.49 -16.47
N PRO A 304 -17.52 1.81 -15.73
CA PRO A 304 -17.06 2.26 -14.41
C PRO A 304 -16.06 3.42 -14.46
N GLY A 305 -15.58 3.79 -15.65
CA GLY A 305 -14.63 4.89 -15.84
C GLY A 305 -13.38 4.75 -14.96
N VAL A 306 -13.00 5.86 -14.31
CA VAL A 306 -11.82 5.95 -13.44
C VAL A 306 -11.93 5.03 -12.22
N LEU A 307 -13.14 4.76 -11.69
CA LEU A 307 -13.31 3.86 -10.55
C LEU A 307 -12.84 2.45 -10.90
N GLY A 308 -13.27 1.94 -12.05
CA GLY A 308 -12.87 0.62 -12.52
C GLY A 308 -11.38 0.57 -12.87
N ALA A 309 -10.84 1.61 -13.50
CA ALA A 309 -9.41 1.70 -13.78
C ALA A 309 -8.56 1.75 -12.50
N ALA A 310 -9.10 2.28 -11.40
CA ALA A 310 -8.46 2.31 -10.09
C ALA A 310 -8.69 1.03 -9.26
N GLY A 311 -9.42 0.04 -9.78
CA GLY A 311 -9.75 -1.18 -9.03
C GLY A 311 -10.77 -0.99 -7.90
N LEU A 312 -11.37 0.20 -7.77
CA LEU A 312 -12.39 0.47 -6.75
C LEU A 312 -13.65 -0.36 -7.03
N ALA A 313 -14.30 -0.84 -5.97
CA ALA A 313 -15.54 -1.59 -6.09
C ALA A 313 -16.66 -0.70 -6.67
N TYR A 314 -17.38 -1.24 -7.64
CA TYR A 314 -18.56 -0.61 -8.22
C TYR A 314 -19.68 -1.64 -8.45
N PRO A 315 -20.96 -1.25 -8.31
CA PRO A 315 -22.08 -2.17 -8.45
C PRO A 315 -22.27 -2.63 -9.90
N LEU A 316 -22.48 -3.92 -10.12
CA LEU A 316 -22.77 -4.53 -11.43
C LEU A 316 -24.26 -4.80 -11.59
N ARG A 317 -24.91 -5.29 -10.54
CA ARG A 317 -26.32 -5.70 -10.56
C ARG A 317 -26.87 -5.75 -9.15
N GLY A 318 -28.15 -5.44 -8.97
CA GLY A 318 -28.88 -5.76 -7.75
C GLY A 318 -29.95 -6.81 -8.05
N ARG A 319 -30.00 -7.88 -7.26
CA ARG A 319 -31.02 -8.93 -7.39
C ARG A 319 -31.81 -9.06 -6.10
N LEU A 320 -33.12 -8.80 -6.17
CA LEU A 320 -34.04 -9.03 -5.07
C LEU A 320 -34.48 -10.50 -5.03
N LEU A 321 -34.38 -11.10 -3.84
CA LEU A 321 -34.85 -12.45 -3.55
C LEU A 321 -36.07 -12.33 -2.62
N GLY A 322 -37.23 -12.09 -3.23
CA GLY A 322 -38.49 -11.81 -2.55
C GLY A 322 -38.91 -10.34 -2.63
N HIS A 323 -39.98 -9.99 -1.92
CA HIS A 323 -40.58 -8.66 -1.89
C HIS A 323 -40.89 -8.21 -0.46
N GLY A 324 -40.90 -6.90 -0.23
CA GLY A 324 -41.25 -6.33 1.06
C GLY A 324 -40.07 -6.19 2.02
N VAL A 325 -40.35 -5.65 3.21
CA VAL A 325 -39.38 -5.54 4.30
C VAL A 325 -38.92 -6.94 4.74
N GLY A 326 -37.62 -7.12 4.96
CA GLY A 326 -37.00 -8.39 5.31
C GLY A 326 -36.53 -9.22 4.11
N ALA A 327 -36.93 -8.87 2.88
CA ALA A 327 -36.43 -9.54 1.67
C ALA A 327 -34.91 -9.40 1.55
N VAL A 328 -34.26 -10.42 0.98
CA VAL A 328 -32.81 -10.41 0.73
C VAL A 328 -32.55 -9.70 -0.59
N ARG A 329 -31.54 -8.84 -0.63
CA ARG A 329 -30.98 -8.29 -1.87
C ARG A 329 -29.53 -8.71 -2.00
N LEU A 330 -29.16 -9.18 -3.18
CA LEU A 330 -27.77 -9.49 -3.54
C LEU A 330 -27.27 -8.35 -4.41
N GLY A 331 -26.33 -7.57 -3.89
CA GLY A 331 -25.59 -6.57 -4.65
C GLY A 331 -24.36 -7.24 -5.25
N GLU A 332 -24.32 -7.44 -6.56
CA GLU A 332 -23.13 -7.90 -7.26
C GLU A 332 -22.24 -6.69 -7.52
N PHE A 333 -20.98 -6.74 -7.08
CA PHE A 333 -19.96 -5.73 -7.29
C PHE A 333 -18.81 -6.31 -8.11
N SER A 334 -17.98 -5.46 -8.68
CA SER A 334 -16.75 -5.86 -9.39
C SER A 334 -15.81 -6.74 -8.56
N THR A 335 -15.87 -6.64 -7.23
CA THR A 335 -14.96 -7.30 -6.28
C THR A 335 -15.62 -8.46 -5.51
N GLY A 336 -16.92 -8.73 -5.72
CA GLY A 336 -17.65 -9.78 -5.01
C GLY A 336 -19.12 -9.48 -4.81
N VAL A 337 -19.77 -10.24 -3.92
CA VAL A 337 -21.22 -10.11 -3.66
C VAL A 337 -21.47 -9.57 -2.26
N ALA A 338 -22.20 -8.47 -2.18
CA ALA A 338 -22.78 -7.95 -0.95
C ALA A 338 -24.14 -8.62 -0.69
N ARG A 339 -24.40 -8.97 0.58
CA ARG A 339 -25.69 -9.46 1.05
C ARG A 339 -26.37 -8.35 1.84
N GLU A 340 -27.57 -8.00 1.43
CA GLU A 340 -28.34 -6.89 1.95
C GLU A 340 -29.72 -7.35 2.41
N ARG A 341 -30.35 -6.57 3.29
CA ARG A 341 -31.72 -6.77 3.74
C ARG A 341 -32.54 -5.53 3.47
N VAL A 342 -33.70 -5.70 2.85
CA VAL A 342 -34.67 -4.61 2.66
C VAL A 342 -35.22 -4.17 4.01
N THR A 343 -35.05 -2.89 4.33
CA THR A 343 -35.53 -2.26 5.56
C THR A 343 -36.77 -1.39 5.33
N GLU A 344 -36.98 -0.92 4.11
CA GLU A 344 -38.15 -0.13 3.72
C GLU A 344 -38.65 -0.53 2.33
N TRP A 345 -39.96 -0.70 2.19
CA TRP A 345 -40.60 -1.08 0.93
C TRP A 345 -41.95 -0.38 0.78
N VAL A 346 -41.96 0.75 0.08
CA VAL A 346 -43.17 1.50 -0.27
C VAL A 346 -43.20 1.65 -1.80
N PRO A 347 -43.97 0.80 -2.51
CA PRO A 347 -44.00 0.81 -3.97
C PRO A 347 -44.21 2.20 -4.58
N GLY A 348 -43.39 2.54 -5.57
CA GLY A 348 -43.42 3.84 -6.24
C GLY A 348 -43.00 5.04 -5.40
N ARG A 349 -42.49 4.82 -4.17
CA ARG A 349 -42.12 5.91 -3.25
C ARG A 349 -40.78 5.72 -2.56
N ARG A 350 -40.50 4.57 -1.96
CA ARG A 350 -39.32 4.38 -1.12
C ARG A 350 -38.83 2.94 -1.08
N LEU A 351 -37.53 2.75 -1.29
CA LEU A 351 -36.82 1.48 -1.11
C LEU A 351 -35.62 1.74 -0.22
N GLY A 352 -35.50 1.02 0.89
CA GLY A 352 -34.35 1.10 1.80
C GLY A 352 -33.79 -0.28 2.06
N PHE A 353 -32.47 -0.38 2.20
CA PHE A 353 -31.79 -1.62 2.56
C PHE A 353 -30.54 -1.35 3.40
N GLU A 354 -30.15 -2.34 4.18
CA GLU A 354 -28.91 -2.35 4.94
C GLU A 354 -27.98 -3.45 4.41
N VAL A 355 -26.67 -3.19 4.43
CA VAL A 355 -25.65 -4.17 4.03
C VAL A 355 -25.30 -5.03 5.25
N LEU A 356 -25.57 -6.32 5.17
CA LEU A 356 -25.24 -7.30 6.22
C LEU A 356 -23.85 -7.88 6.04
N LYS A 357 -23.45 -8.08 4.78
CA LYS A 357 -22.12 -8.52 4.39
C LYS A 357 -21.70 -7.73 3.17
N GLN A 358 -20.55 -7.08 3.25
CA GLN A 358 -20.03 -6.24 2.18
C GLN A 358 -19.00 -7.01 1.32
N ALA A 359 -18.92 -6.65 0.03
CA ALA A 359 -17.83 -7.06 -0.86
C ALA A 359 -16.56 -6.20 -0.60
N PRO A 360 -15.35 -6.70 -0.87
CA PRO A 360 -14.12 -5.91 -0.72
C PRO A 360 -14.24 -4.53 -1.40
N ALA A 361 -13.75 -3.47 -0.75
CA ALA A 361 -13.91 -2.10 -1.24
C ALA A 361 -13.13 -1.82 -2.54
N MET A 362 -12.15 -2.66 -2.86
CA MET A 362 -11.36 -2.61 -4.08
C MET A 362 -10.66 -3.95 -4.33
N GLU A 363 -10.20 -4.14 -5.56
CA GLU A 363 -9.21 -5.14 -5.95
C GLU A 363 -7.90 -4.44 -6.32
N GLU A 364 -6.83 -4.83 -5.66
CA GLU A 364 -5.54 -4.16 -5.79
C GLU A 364 -4.89 -4.44 -7.15
N MET A 365 -4.54 -3.37 -7.87
CA MET A 365 -3.73 -3.51 -9.08
C MET A 365 -2.32 -3.90 -8.71
N SER A 366 -1.93 -5.11 -9.09
CA SER A 366 -0.63 -5.68 -8.78
C SER A 366 -0.22 -6.67 -9.87
N PRO A 367 1.09 -6.94 -10.08
CA PRO A 367 1.54 -8.03 -10.94
C PRO A 367 1.14 -9.41 -10.40
N TYR A 368 0.47 -9.47 -9.25
CA TYR A 368 0.17 -10.68 -8.50
C TYR A 368 -1.35 -10.89 -8.35
N ARG A 369 -1.78 -12.17 -8.38
CA ARG A 369 -3.20 -12.56 -8.26
C ARG A 369 -3.83 -12.31 -6.89
N ARG A 370 -3.04 -12.17 -5.83
CA ARG A 370 -3.50 -11.81 -4.48
C ARG A 370 -2.49 -10.85 -3.85
N VAL A 371 -3.00 -9.86 -3.14
CA VAL A 371 -2.25 -8.86 -2.37
C VAL A 371 -2.78 -8.89 -0.94
N HIS A 372 -1.88 -8.86 0.04
CA HIS A 372 -2.23 -8.81 1.46
C HIS A 372 -2.39 -7.38 1.91
N ALA A 373 -3.49 -6.77 1.48
CA ALA A 373 -3.88 -5.41 1.80
C ALA A 373 -5.11 -5.42 2.73
N PRO A 374 -4.94 -5.56 4.06
CA PRO A 374 -6.06 -5.55 5.01
C PRO A 374 -7.01 -4.36 4.83
N HIS A 375 -6.49 -3.21 4.40
CA HIS A 375 -7.28 -1.99 4.20
C HIS A 375 -8.45 -2.14 3.20
N VAL A 376 -8.48 -3.17 2.35
CA VAL A 376 -9.57 -3.38 1.39
C VAL A 376 -10.87 -3.90 2.03
N GLN A 377 -10.83 -4.31 3.30
CA GLN A 377 -11.99 -4.81 4.07
C GLN A 377 -12.02 -4.21 5.48
N GLY A 378 -13.16 -3.66 5.91
CA GLY A 378 -13.36 -3.12 7.27
C GLY A 378 -12.98 -1.65 7.49
N TYR A 379 -12.29 -1.03 6.52
CA TYR A 379 -11.84 0.38 6.62
C TYR A 379 -12.71 1.36 5.85
N PHE A 380 -13.54 0.85 4.95
CA PHE A 380 -14.62 1.59 4.31
C PHE A 380 -15.84 0.69 4.28
N GLU A 381 -16.87 1.02 5.05
CA GLU A 381 -18.09 0.22 5.16
C GLU A 381 -19.29 1.00 4.67
N THR A 382 -20.20 0.31 3.99
CA THR A 382 -21.50 0.81 3.59
C THR A 382 -22.52 0.26 4.56
N GLY A 383 -23.28 1.13 5.24
CA GLY A 383 -24.30 0.74 6.20
C GLY A 383 -25.67 0.62 5.54
N ARG A 384 -26.39 1.75 5.47
CA ARG A 384 -27.74 1.84 4.88
C ARG A 384 -27.70 2.59 3.57
N THR A 385 -28.52 2.16 2.62
CA THR A 385 -28.76 2.91 1.39
C THR A 385 -30.26 2.93 1.10
N GLY A 386 -30.76 4.07 0.64
CA GLY A 386 -32.17 4.30 0.37
C GLY A 386 -32.38 5.08 -0.92
N PHE A 387 -33.46 4.76 -1.60
CA PHE A 387 -33.98 5.44 -2.77
C PHE A 387 -35.36 6.03 -2.43
N THR A 388 -35.56 7.30 -2.76
CA THR A 388 -36.86 7.98 -2.60
C THR A 388 -37.31 8.57 -3.94
N LEU A 389 -38.55 8.29 -4.31
CA LEU A 389 -39.16 8.72 -5.56
C LEU A 389 -40.17 9.83 -5.25
N PHE A 390 -40.01 10.98 -5.89
CA PHE A 390 -40.93 12.10 -5.81
C PHE A 390 -41.62 12.29 -7.16
N PRO A 391 -42.96 12.17 -7.24
CA PRO A 391 -43.68 12.44 -8.48
C PRO A 391 -43.53 13.93 -8.84
N LEU A 392 -43.30 14.21 -10.12
CA LEU A 392 -43.20 15.55 -10.70
C LEU A 392 -44.29 15.75 -11.76
N PRO A 393 -44.63 17.02 -12.11
CA PRO A 393 -45.55 17.31 -13.21
C PRO A 393 -45.10 16.69 -14.54
N GLY A 394 -46.08 16.38 -15.39
CA GLY A 394 -45.83 15.77 -16.72
C GLY A 394 -45.48 14.28 -16.67
N GLY A 395 -45.82 13.59 -15.57
CA GLY A 395 -45.53 12.16 -15.40
C GLY A 395 -44.04 11.85 -15.25
N ARG A 396 -43.26 12.84 -14.78
CA ARG A 396 -41.82 12.71 -14.46
C ARG A 396 -41.64 12.31 -12.99
N THR A 397 -40.43 11.90 -12.63
CA THR A 397 -40.09 11.50 -11.25
C THR A 397 -38.70 12.02 -10.90
N ARG A 398 -38.53 12.61 -9.70
CA ARG A 398 -37.21 12.81 -9.10
C ARG A 398 -36.84 11.58 -8.29
N LEU A 399 -35.70 10.97 -8.59
CA LEU A 399 -35.14 9.84 -7.85
C LEU A 399 -33.96 10.33 -7.01
N ASP A 400 -34.11 10.29 -5.69
CA ASP A 400 -33.06 10.64 -4.73
C ASP A 400 -32.45 9.35 -4.17
N ILE A 401 -31.12 9.28 -4.09
CA ILE A 401 -30.38 8.22 -3.40
C ILE A 401 -29.65 8.80 -2.19
N GLU A 402 -29.75 8.13 -1.04
CA GLU A 402 -28.99 8.42 0.17
C GLU A 402 -28.23 7.15 0.58
N ALA A 403 -26.93 7.28 0.81
CA ALA A 403 -26.07 6.19 1.25
C ALA A 403 -25.25 6.64 2.47
N HIS A 404 -25.21 5.79 3.49
CA HIS A 404 -24.42 5.98 4.69
C HIS A 404 -23.22 5.06 4.65
N HIS A 405 -22.05 5.64 4.85
CA HIS A 405 -20.78 4.94 4.91
C HIS A 405 -20.04 5.28 6.20
N VAL A 406 -19.06 4.46 6.53
CA VAL A 406 -18.12 4.68 7.63
C VAL A 406 -16.72 4.53 7.08
N LEU A 407 -15.89 5.56 7.29
CA LEU A 407 -14.48 5.57 6.91
C LEU A 407 -13.62 5.43 8.16
N ARG A 408 -12.74 4.43 8.17
CA ARG A 408 -11.81 4.13 9.27
C ARG A 408 -10.34 4.27 8.86
N VAL A 409 -10.06 5.24 7.99
CA VAL A 409 -8.71 5.57 7.54
C VAL A 409 -8.39 7.01 7.90
N GLU A 410 -7.20 7.24 8.44
CA GLU A 410 -6.68 8.55 8.77
C GLU A 410 -5.45 8.91 7.90
N PRO A 411 -5.10 10.20 7.74
CA PRO A 411 -5.81 11.38 8.22
C PRO A 411 -7.16 11.61 7.50
N VAL A 412 -8.23 11.86 8.27
CA VAL A 412 -9.57 12.13 7.72
C VAL A 412 -9.54 13.25 6.67
N LEU A 413 -8.82 14.35 6.96
CA LEU A 413 -8.70 15.50 6.06
C LEU A 413 -8.16 15.15 4.67
N TYR A 414 -7.42 14.04 4.55
CA TYR A 414 -6.84 13.58 3.30
C TYR A 414 -7.72 12.54 2.61
N TRP A 415 -8.22 11.55 3.37
CA TRP A 415 -8.95 10.41 2.80
C TRP A 415 -10.44 10.67 2.58
N GLU A 416 -11.09 11.50 3.40
CA GLU A 416 -12.52 11.78 3.25
C GLU A 416 -12.87 12.41 1.90
N PRO A 417 -12.15 13.42 1.37
CA PRO A 417 -12.44 13.99 0.06
C PRO A 417 -12.37 12.95 -1.08
N LEU A 418 -11.38 12.06 -1.02
CA LEU A 418 -11.20 10.98 -1.99
C LEU A 418 -12.35 9.96 -1.90
N ALA A 419 -12.71 9.55 -0.68
CA ALA A 419 -13.84 8.66 -0.44
C ALA A 419 -15.16 9.26 -0.93
N ARG A 420 -15.45 10.53 -0.60
CA ARG A 420 -16.64 11.24 -1.08
C ARG A 420 -16.69 11.35 -2.60
N LEU A 421 -15.55 11.56 -3.24
CA LEU A 421 -15.46 11.59 -4.70
C LEU A 421 -15.82 10.22 -5.30
N ALA A 422 -15.25 9.14 -4.77
CA ALA A 422 -15.52 7.78 -5.23
C ALA A 422 -16.99 7.38 -5.02
N ILE A 423 -17.55 7.69 -3.84
CA ILE A 423 -18.97 7.45 -3.54
C ILE A 423 -19.85 8.18 -4.55
N ARG A 424 -19.62 9.49 -4.74
CA ARG A 424 -20.41 10.31 -5.67
C ARG A 424 -20.37 9.76 -7.09
N MET A 425 -19.21 9.36 -7.58
CA MET A 425 -19.08 8.74 -8.91
C MET A 425 -19.91 7.44 -9.02
N ASN A 426 -19.89 6.59 -7.98
CA ASN A 426 -20.70 5.38 -7.94
C ASN A 426 -22.20 5.67 -7.89
N LEU A 427 -22.64 6.60 -7.04
CA LEU A 427 -24.06 6.98 -6.93
C LEU A 427 -24.60 7.57 -8.23
N SER A 428 -23.86 8.49 -8.85
CA SER A 428 -24.24 9.08 -10.15
C SER A 428 -24.39 8.00 -11.21
N ARG A 429 -23.45 7.06 -11.32
CA ARG A 429 -23.51 5.97 -12.30
C ARG A 429 -24.74 5.08 -12.12
N VAL A 430 -25.11 4.78 -10.87
CA VAL A 430 -26.33 4.01 -10.56
C VAL A 430 -27.58 4.79 -10.96
N LEU A 431 -27.64 6.09 -10.63
CA LEU A 431 -28.79 6.93 -10.96
C LEU A 431 -28.97 7.11 -12.47
N ASP A 432 -27.89 7.31 -13.22
CA ASP A 432 -27.92 7.51 -14.67
C ASP A 432 -28.40 6.24 -15.39
N ASP A 433 -27.95 5.07 -14.95
CA ASP A 433 -28.41 3.78 -15.47
C ASP A 433 -29.89 3.53 -15.17
N LEU A 434 -30.34 3.79 -13.94
CA LEU A 434 -31.75 3.69 -13.56
C LEU A 434 -32.64 4.65 -14.37
N LYS A 435 -32.15 5.88 -14.61
CA LYS A 435 -32.83 6.85 -15.49
C LYS A 435 -32.99 6.28 -16.89
N GLY A 436 -31.92 5.77 -17.50
CA GLY A 436 -31.95 5.20 -18.85
C GLY A 436 -32.95 4.05 -18.98
N LYS A 437 -32.94 3.11 -18.02
CA LYS A 437 -33.86 1.96 -17.98
C LYS A 437 -35.32 2.37 -17.82
N ALA A 438 -35.61 3.29 -16.89
CA ALA A 438 -36.97 3.76 -16.64
C ALA A 438 -37.55 4.53 -17.84
N GLU A 439 -36.74 5.39 -18.48
CA GLU A 439 -37.15 6.14 -19.67
C GLU A 439 -37.34 5.24 -20.90
N ALA A 440 -36.56 4.15 -21.02
CA ALA A 440 -36.75 3.16 -22.07
C ALA A 440 -38.04 2.33 -21.87
N GLY A 441 -38.25 1.78 -20.67
CA GLY A 441 -39.45 0.98 -20.34
C GLY A 441 -40.75 1.80 -20.43
N GLY A 442 -40.70 3.09 -20.10
CA GLY A 442 -41.83 4.00 -20.25
C GLY A 442 -42.23 4.28 -21.70
N ARG A 443 -41.31 4.17 -22.66
CA ARG A 443 -41.61 4.31 -24.09
C ARG A 443 -42.31 3.06 -24.64
N THR A 444 -41.88 1.87 -24.23
CA THR A 444 -42.46 0.60 -24.66
C THR A 444 -43.89 0.38 -24.14
N ALA A 445 -44.24 0.98 -22.99
CA ALA A 445 -45.60 0.92 -22.43
C ALA A 445 -46.59 1.95 -23.03
N ARG A 446 -46.11 2.91 -23.82
CA ARG A 446 -46.94 3.93 -24.50
C ARG A 446 -47.22 3.61 -25.98
N LEU A 447 -46.47 2.66 -26.55
CA LEU A 447 -46.74 2.01 -27.83
C LEU A 447 -47.65 0.82 -27.59
#